data_AF-A0A935ACN0-F1
#
_entry.id   AF-A0A935ACN0-F1
#
_cell.length_a   1.000
_cell.length_b   1.000
_cell.length_c   1.000
_cell.angle_alpha   90.00
_cell.angle_beta   90.00
_cell.angle_gamma   90.00
#
_symmetry.space_group_name_H-M   'P 1'
#
loop_
_entity.id
_entity.type
_entity.pdbx_description
1 polymer ?
#
loop_
_entity_poly.entity_id
_entity_poly.type
_entity_poly.pdbx_seq_one_letter_code
_entity_poly.pdbx_strand_id
1 'polypeptide(L)'
;MGFLNMLFSGIGSILGVIAETVSTVVSAVREGLESFVSTRGTTPSRVASEAERRRDRLREVNDEIMHLRNIRMGSGSISDQDRKRWSVLREERDELMAGLNQAKEVKAAEKILQSEGVIEKVEVDLHTTHVLQYNAFADILGKKCPKCARQMKLQWQRDLSVVGPKEFFWGCTGWYVQTPKGHACNHREPLQRSDYGLMTDLSAPEFSMTADEFGEILTNPSTTNIISTRLQDLRSDLQARKAGIELATCPVHGENMVLRQKSNPSGLLDAYFLACPHWLPNNQGCAFIEKLKSGSQLAALLKSETGQGIL
;
A
#
# COMPACT_ATOMS: atom_id res chain seq x y z
N MET A 1 13.44 5.66 -10.47
CA MET A 1 13.31 4.19 -10.60
C MET A 1 13.79 3.58 -9.31
N GLY A 2 13.18 2.48 -8.85
CA GLY A 2 13.65 1.79 -7.66
C GLY A 2 15.06 1.25 -7.88
N PHE A 3 15.85 1.14 -6.82
CA PHE A 3 17.22 0.62 -6.95
C PHE A 3 17.25 -0.92 -7.03
N LEU A 4 16.17 -1.56 -6.60
CA LEU A 4 15.93 -2.99 -6.80
C LEU A 4 14.99 -3.17 -8.00
N ASN A 5 15.41 -3.95 -9.00
CA ASN A 5 14.59 -4.30 -10.17
C ASN A 5 13.45 -5.30 -9.86
N MET A 6 13.10 -5.48 -8.59
CA MET A 6 12.12 -6.44 -8.11
C MET A 6 10.87 -5.71 -7.59
N LEU A 7 9.75 -6.44 -7.51
CA LEU A 7 8.51 -5.92 -6.93
C LEU A 7 8.48 -6.24 -5.44
N PHE A 8 8.32 -5.23 -4.59
CA PHE A 8 8.27 -5.41 -3.14
C PHE A 8 6.91 -5.00 -2.61
N SER A 9 6.41 -5.72 -1.60
CA SER A 9 5.33 -5.22 -0.76
C SER A 9 5.91 -4.52 0.48
N GLY A 10 5.16 -3.57 1.03
CA GLY A 10 5.52 -2.89 2.30
C GLY A 10 5.63 -3.81 3.52
N ILE A 11 5.23 -5.09 3.40
CA ILE A 11 5.41 -6.13 4.42
C ILE A 11 6.67 -6.97 4.22
N GLY A 12 7.53 -6.66 3.25
CA GLY A 12 8.79 -7.38 3.03
C GLY A 12 8.65 -8.66 2.21
N SER A 13 7.65 -8.74 1.33
CA SER A 13 7.54 -9.82 0.35
C SER A 13 8.02 -9.34 -1.01
N ILE A 14 8.53 -10.28 -1.81
CA ILE A 14 8.94 -10.04 -3.20
C ILE A 14 7.93 -10.73 -4.12
N LEU A 15 7.40 -9.99 -5.08
CA LEU A 15 6.47 -10.50 -6.09
C LEU A 15 7.20 -10.60 -7.44
N GLY A 16 6.75 -11.50 -8.30
CA GLY A 16 7.35 -11.64 -9.64
C GLY A 16 8.53 -12.62 -9.70
N VAL A 17 8.82 -13.36 -8.62
CA VAL A 17 10.07 -14.11 -8.48
C VAL A 17 9.90 -15.56 -8.90
N ILE A 18 10.35 -15.89 -10.10
CA ILE A 18 10.43 -17.28 -10.59
C ILE A 18 11.80 -17.92 -10.28
N ALA A 19 12.78 -17.18 -9.76
CA ALA A 19 14.15 -17.66 -9.50
C ALA A 19 14.19 -19.00 -8.75
N GLU A 20 15.18 -19.83 -9.05
CA GLU A 20 15.22 -21.24 -8.61
C GLU A 20 15.42 -21.41 -7.09
N THR A 21 16.02 -20.45 -6.37
CA THR A 21 16.25 -20.53 -4.91
C THR A 21 16.10 -19.19 -4.17
N VAL A 22 15.71 -19.26 -2.88
CA VAL A 22 15.59 -18.10 -1.96
C VAL A 22 16.94 -17.38 -1.80
N SER A 23 18.03 -18.14 -1.66
CA SER A 23 19.37 -17.58 -1.45
C SER A 23 19.83 -16.66 -2.59
N THR A 24 19.55 -17.01 -3.85
CA THR A 24 19.90 -16.15 -4.99
C THR A 24 19.20 -14.80 -4.92
N VAL A 25 17.94 -14.79 -4.50
CA VAL A 25 17.12 -13.57 -4.43
C VAL A 25 17.55 -12.71 -3.24
N VAL A 26 17.79 -13.33 -2.09
CA VAL A 26 18.30 -12.64 -0.91
C VAL A 26 19.68 -12.03 -1.17
N SER A 27 20.57 -12.75 -1.86
CA SER A 27 21.86 -12.20 -2.30
C SER A 27 21.69 -10.99 -3.22
N ALA A 28 20.78 -11.04 -4.19
CA ALA A 28 20.51 -9.89 -5.06
C ALA A 28 19.92 -8.68 -4.30
N VAL A 29 19.08 -8.92 -3.28
CA VAL A 29 18.57 -7.86 -2.39
C VAL A 29 19.72 -7.26 -1.55
N ARG A 30 20.62 -8.11 -1.03
CA ARG A 30 21.80 -7.69 -0.26
C ARG A 30 22.73 -6.84 -1.11
N GLU A 31 23.11 -7.31 -2.29
CA GLU A 31 23.96 -6.58 -3.24
C GLU A 31 23.32 -5.24 -3.65
N GLY A 32 22.01 -5.24 -3.93
CA GLY A 32 21.28 -4.02 -4.26
C GLY A 32 21.29 -2.98 -3.12
N LEU A 33 21.11 -3.44 -1.87
CA LEU A 33 21.15 -2.57 -0.70
C LEU A 33 22.57 -2.04 -0.43
N GLU A 34 23.60 -2.89 -0.54
CA GLU A 34 25.01 -2.49 -0.40
C GLU A 34 25.45 -1.51 -1.48
N SER A 35 25.04 -1.74 -2.73
CA SER A 35 25.26 -0.82 -3.85
C SER A 35 24.58 0.52 -3.60
N PHE A 36 23.35 0.51 -3.07
CA PHE A 36 22.63 1.73 -2.71
C PHE A 36 23.37 2.52 -1.60
N VAL A 37 23.78 1.84 -0.53
CA VAL A 37 24.53 2.43 0.59
C VAL A 37 25.85 3.04 0.11
N SER A 38 26.63 2.30 -0.67
CA SER A 38 27.93 2.75 -1.18
C SER A 38 27.80 3.93 -2.16
N THR A 39 26.92 3.83 -3.15
CA THR A 39 26.75 4.86 -4.19
C THR A 39 26.21 6.17 -3.62
N ARG A 40 25.30 6.10 -2.64
CA ARG A 40 24.65 7.30 -2.05
C ARG A 40 25.37 7.85 -0.82
N GLY A 41 26.37 7.14 -0.29
CA GLY A 41 26.99 7.48 0.99
C GLY A 41 25.94 7.62 2.10
N THR A 42 24.98 6.70 2.16
CA THR A 42 23.87 6.74 3.13
C THR A 42 23.72 5.42 3.85
N THR A 43 23.18 5.45 5.06
CA THR A 43 22.78 4.24 5.79
C THR A 43 21.25 4.10 5.75
N PRO A 44 20.72 2.88 5.93
CA PRO A 44 19.27 2.67 6.06
C PRO A 44 18.66 3.51 7.21
N SER A 45 19.37 3.62 8.34
CA SER A 45 18.94 4.46 9.48
C SER A 45 18.83 5.94 9.11
N ARG A 46 19.78 6.47 8.31
CA ARG A 46 19.70 7.85 7.82
C ARG A 46 18.53 8.03 6.87
N VAL A 47 18.30 7.08 5.97
CA VAL A 47 17.14 7.08 5.05
C VAL A 47 15.83 7.10 5.82
N ALA A 48 15.70 6.29 6.88
CA ALA A 48 14.53 6.28 7.75
C ALA A 48 14.30 7.65 8.44
N SER A 49 15.37 8.27 8.96
CA SER A 49 15.28 9.60 9.58
C SER A 49 14.87 10.70 8.61
N GLU A 50 15.34 10.63 7.36
CA GLU A 50 14.95 11.58 6.32
C GLU A 50 13.53 11.34 5.83
N ALA A 51 13.09 10.07 5.79
CA ALA A 51 11.72 9.73 5.42
C ALA A 51 10.73 10.42 6.36
N GLU A 52 11.01 10.48 7.67
CA GLU A 52 10.13 11.18 8.61
C GLU A 52 10.02 12.67 8.30
N ARG A 53 11.15 13.36 8.11
CA ARG A 53 11.14 14.78 7.70
C ARG A 53 10.41 15.02 6.38
N ARG A 54 10.57 14.10 5.41
CA ARG A 54 9.87 14.15 4.12
C ARG A 54 8.37 13.94 4.28
N ARG A 55 7.92 13.09 5.22
CA ARG A 55 6.48 12.89 5.50
C ARG A 55 5.85 14.17 6.04
N ASP A 56 6.49 14.84 6.99
CA ASP A 56 5.98 16.08 7.55
C ASP A 56 5.92 17.18 6.50
N ARG A 57 6.98 17.34 5.71
CA ARG A 57 6.99 18.28 4.59
C ARG A 57 5.92 17.97 3.55
N LEU A 58 5.69 16.68 3.26
CA LEU A 58 4.66 16.25 2.32
C LEU A 58 3.25 16.61 2.80
N ARG A 59 2.97 16.49 4.09
CA ARG A 59 1.70 16.93 4.70
C ARG A 59 1.48 18.42 4.48
N GLU A 60 2.48 19.25 4.82
CA GLU A 60 2.42 20.70 4.63
C GLU A 60 2.16 21.08 3.16
N VAL A 61 2.89 20.45 2.24
CA VAL A 61 2.72 20.67 0.79
C VAL A 61 1.32 20.30 0.33
N ASN A 62 0.79 19.15 0.79
CA ASN A 62 -0.56 18.74 0.44
C ASN A 62 -1.63 19.65 1.04
N ASP A 63 -1.47 20.11 2.28
CA ASP A 63 -2.36 21.08 2.90
C ASP A 63 -2.43 22.38 2.10
N GLU A 64 -1.27 22.89 1.65
CA GLU A 64 -1.20 24.10 0.83
C GLU A 64 -1.83 23.90 -0.56
N ILE A 65 -1.58 22.75 -1.21
CA ILE A 65 -2.26 22.38 -2.47
C ILE A 65 -3.78 22.35 -2.26
N MET A 66 -4.26 21.76 -1.16
CA MET A 66 -5.69 21.70 -0.88
C MET A 66 -6.29 23.07 -0.58
N HIS A 67 -5.56 23.95 0.11
CA HIS A 67 -5.96 25.33 0.34
C HIS A 67 -6.16 26.10 -0.97
N LEU A 68 -5.15 26.08 -1.86
CA LEU A 68 -5.24 26.71 -3.18
C LEU A 68 -6.38 26.13 -4.04
N ARG A 69 -6.69 24.84 -3.86
CA ARG A 69 -7.77 24.16 -4.59
C ARG A 69 -9.11 24.73 -4.14
N ASN A 70 -9.28 24.91 -2.83
CA ASN A 70 -10.50 25.44 -2.25
C ASN A 70 -10.71 26.90 -2.64
N ILE A 71 -9.65 27.71 -2.69
CA ILE A 71 -9.72 29.08 -3.25
C ILE A 71 -10.26 29.02 -4.68
N ARG A 72 -9.65 28.20 -5.56
CA ARG A 72 -10.09 28.05 -6.95
C ARG A 72 -11.56 27.67 -7.08
N MET A 73 -12.04 26.75 -6.25
CA MET A 73 -13.42 26.29 -6.28
C MET A 73 -14.39 27.35 -5.75
N GLY A 74 -13.98 28.16 -4.77
CA GLY A 74 -14.81 29.20 -4.18
C GLY A 74 -14.91 30.48 -5.02
N SER A 75 -13.79 30.98 -5.56
CA SER A 75 -13.74 32.23 -6.33
C SER A 75 -13.86 32.04 -7.85
N GLY A 76 -13.79 30.80 -8.34
CA GLY A 76 -13.76 30.47 -9.78
C GLY A 76 -12.45 30.79 -10.50
N SER A 77 -11.54 31.53 -9.86
CA SER A 77 -10.22 31.91 -10.42
C SER A 77 -9.15 31.99 -9.35
N ILE A 78 -7.91 31.64 -9.69
CA ILE A 78 -6.73 31.84 -8.83
C ILE A 78 -5.80 32.85 -9.50
N SER A 79 -5.04 33.59 -8.70
CA SER A 79 -4.06 34.54 -9.21
C SER A 79 -2.93 33.83 -9.97
N ASP A 80 -2.19 34.55 -10.81
CA ASP A 80 -1.04 33.96 -11.51
C ASP A 80 0.08 33.56 -10.54
N GLN A 81 0.21 34.27 -9.40
CA GLN A 81 1.10 33.88 -8.32
C GLN A 81 0.70 32.53 -7.72
N ASP A 82 -0.60 32.33 -7.46
CA ASP A 82 -1.13 31.06 -6.94
C ASP A 82 -0.95 29.93 -7.95
N ARG A 83 -1.11 30.19 -9.26
CA ARG A 83 -0.82 29.20 -10.32
C ARG A 83 0.63 28.76 -10.30
N LYS A 84 1.55 29.71 -10.18
CA LYS A 84 2.99 29.41 -10.10
C LYS A 84 3.31 28.61 -8.83
N ARG A 85 2.78 29.04 -7.68
CA ARG A 85 2.96 28.32 -6.41
C ARG A 85 2.40 26.90 -6.47
N TRP A 86 1.21 26.73 -7.06
CA TRP A 86 0.60 25.43 -7.31
C TRP A 86 1.49 24.49 -8.13
N SER A 87 2.13 25.00 -9.19
CA SER A 87 3.05 24.19 -10.01
C SER A 87 4.25 23.72 -9.19
N VAL A 88 4.88 24.64 -8.46
CA VAL A 88 6.05 24.35 -7.60
C VAL A 88 5.71 23.31 -6.54
N LEU A 89 4.56 23.46 -5.85
CA LEU A 89 4.13 22.50 -4.83
C LEU A 89 3.89 21.10 -5.40
N ARG A 90 3.40 20.98 -6.64
CA ARG A 90 3.22 19.68 -7.28
C ARG A 90 4.54 19.00 -7.61
N GLU A 91 5.51 19.76 -8.11
CA GLU A 91 6.86 19.26 -8.38
C GLU A 91 7.52 18.79 -7.07
N GLU A 92 7.46 19.62 -6.03
CA GLU A 92 7.96 19.29 -4.69
C GLU A 92 7.30 18.03 -4.13
N ARG A 93 5.97 17.91 -4.26
CA ARG A 93 5.23 16.71 -3.84
C ARG A 93 5.71 15.45 -4.57
N ASP A 94 5.88 15.53 -5.88
CA ASP A 94 6.30 14.38 -6.69
C ASP A 94 7.74 13.94 -6.30
N GLU A 95 8.63 14.88 -5.99
CA GLU A 95 9.97 14.63 -5.45
C GLU A 95 9.95 13.98 -4.05
N LEU A 96 9.15 14.53 -3.12
CA LEU A 96 8.97 13.99 -1.77
C LEU A 96 8.43 12.55 -1.83
N MET A 97 7.42 12.30 -2.67
CA MET A 97 6.86 10.98 -2.90
C MET A 97 7.89 10.00 -3.46
N ALA A 98 8.75 10.44 -4.38
CA ALA A 98 9.83 9.61 -4.91
C ALA A 98 10.82 9.21 -3.80
N GLY A 99 11.22 10.16 -2.94
CA GLY A 99 12.09 9.90 -1.80
C GLY A 99 11.47 8.96 -0.76
N LEU A 100 10.17 9.09 -0.48
CA LEU A 100 9.45 8.20 0.43
C LEU A 100 9.31 6.78 -0.12
N ASN A 101 9.05 6.62 -1.42
CA ASN A 101 9.01 5.31 -2.04
C ASN A 101 10.38 4.61 -1.98
N GLN A 102 11.47 5.35 -2.20
CA GLN A 102 12.82 4.83 -2.02
C GLN A 102 13.08 4.38 -0.57
N ALA A 103 12.63 5.15 0.42
CA ALA A 103 12.75 4.74 1.82
C ALA A 103 11.98 3.45 2.13
N LYS A 104 10.80 3.25 1.51
CA LYS A 104 10.05 1.99 1.64
C LYS A 104 10.76 0.82 0.98
N GLU A 105 11.38 1.01 -0.17
CA GLU A 105 12.20 -0.04 -0.83
C GLU A 105 13.35 -0.48 0.08
N VAL A 106 14.05 0.47 0.71
CA VAL A 106 15.10 0.18 1.70
C VAL A 106 14.55 -0.59 2.90
N LYS A 107 13.43 -0.14 3.49
CA LYS A 107 12.78 -0.83 4.63
C LYS A 107 12.34 -2.25 4.27
N ALA A 108 11.78 -2.45 3.08
CA ALA A 108 11.37 -3.76 2.59
C ALA A 108 12.59 -4.69 2.39
N ALA A 109 13.68 -4.17 1.82
CA ALA A 109 14.93 -4.91 1.66
C ALA A 109 15.52 -5.34 3.00
N GLU A 110 15.62 -4.43 3.98
CA GLU A 110 16.09 -4.77 5.34
C GLU A 110 15.24 -5.87 5.97
N LYS A 111 13.91 -5.78 5.83
CA LYS A 111 13.00 -6.79 6.38
C LYS A 111 13.21 -8.17 5.73
N ILE A 112 13.47 -8.20 4.43
CA ILE A 112 13.80 -9.44 3.71
C ILE A 112 15.09 -10.05 4.24
N LEU A 113 16.14 -9.25 4.40
CA LEU A 113 17.43 -9.71 4.93
C LEU A 113 17.32 -10.20 6.38
N GLN A 114 16.49 -9.55 7.21
CA GLN A 114 16.24 -9.96 8.60
C GLN A 114 15.43 -11.24 8.70
N SER A 115 14.62 -11.55 7.67
CA SER A 115 13.71 -12.71 7.66
C SER A 115 14.22 -13.84 6.76
N GLU A 116 15.48 -13.79 6.31
CA GLU A 116 16.07 -14.75 5.35
C GLU A 116 15.81 -16.22 5.73
N GLY A 117 15.89 -16.57 7.02
CA GLY A 117 15.69 -17.94 7.50
C GLY A 117 14.25 -18.45 7.51
N VAL A 118 13.26 -17.57 7.31
CA VAL A 118 11.82 -17.92 7.32
C VAL A 118 11.08 -17.49 6.04
N ILE A 119 11.81 -16.95 5.06
CA ILE A 119 11.25 -16.63 3.76
C ILE A 119 11.15 -17.90 2.93
N GLU A 120 9.96 -18.14 2.41
CA GLU A 120 9.68 -19.26 1.52
C GLU A 120 9.22 -18.76 0.15
N LYS A 121 9.47 -19.59 -0.86
CA LYS A 121 8.94 -19.38 -2.22
C LYS A 121 7.58 -20.04 -2.33
N VAL A 122 6.58 -19.26 -2.76
CA VAL A 122 5.22 -19.72 -3.03
C VAL A 122 4.90 -19.47 -4.49
N GLU A 123 4.42 -20.50 -5.19
CA GLU A 123 3.75 -20.32 -6.48
C GLU A 123 2.25 -20.21 -6.21
N VAL A 124 1.69 -19.05 -6.54
CA VAL A 124 0.27 -18.77 -6.28
C VAL A 124 -0.60 -19.59 -7.21
N ASP A 125 -1.41 -20.45 -6.63
CA ASP A 125 -2.42 -21.27 -7.27
C ASP A 125 -3.80 -20.97 -6.64
N LEU A 126 -4.79 -21.83 -6.93
CA LEU A 126 -6.15 -21.67 -6.37
C LEU A 126 -6.18 -21.77 -4.85
N HIS A 127 -5.26 -22.51 -4.21
CA HIS A 127 -5.23 -22.75 -2.78
C HIS A 127 -4.43 -21.67 -2.03
N THR A 128 -3.43 -21.06 -2.68
CA THR A 128 -2.53 -20.07 -2.06
C THR A 128 -2.85 -18.62 -2.45
N THR A 129 -4.00 -18.36 -3.09
CA THR A 129 -4.47 -17.00 -3.43
C THR A 129 -4.54 -16.04 -2.25
N HIS A 130 -4.81 -16.55 -1.05
CA HIS A 130 -4.84 -15.79 0.20
C HIS A 130 -3.47 -15.13 0.52
N VAL A 131 -2.35 -15.75 0.10
CA VAL A 131 -1.00 -15.17 0.21
C VAL A 131 -0.86 -13.92 -0.67
N LEU A 132 -1.45 -13.96 -1.86
CA LEU A 132 -1.48 -12.83 -2.77
C LEU A 132 -2.39 -11.71 -2.24
N GLN A 133 -3.55 -12.05 -1.66
CA GLN A 133 -4.45 -11.08 -1.02
C GLN A 133 -3.81 -10.39 0.19
N TYR A 134 -3.05 -11.13 1.00
CA TYR A 134 -2.28 -10.61 2.14
C TYR A 134 -1.32 -9.49 1.70
N ASN A 135 -0.74 -9.64 0.50
CA ASN A 135 0.17 -8.67 -0.11
C ASN A 135 -0.52 -7.57 -0.93
N ALA A 136 -1.73 -7.82 -1.44
CA ALA A 136 -2.39 -6.93 -2.39
C ALA A 136 -2.75 -5.55 -1.83
N PHE A 137 -2.95 -5.49 -0.52
CA PHE A 137 -3.24 -4.25 0.21
C PHE A 137 -2.02 -3.35 0.40
N ALA A 138 -0.89 -3.99 0.72
CA ALA A 138 0.36 -3.31 0.95
C ALA A 138 0.76 -2.47 -0.26
N ASP A 139 1.50 -1.40 -0.01
CA ASP A 139 2.11 -0.66 -1.11
C ASP A 139 3.02 -1.60 -1.91
N ILE A 140 2.64 -1.89 -3.15
CA ILE A 140 3.45 -2.64 -4.10
C ILE A 140 4.35 -1.65 -4.82
N LEU A 141 5.64 -1.81 -4.61
CA LEU A 141 6.72 -1.01 -5.16
C LEU A 141 7.25 -1.69 -6.43
N GLY A 142 7.79 -0.88 -7.35
CA GLY A 142 8.40 -1.36 -8.58
C GLY A 142 7.46 -1.57 -9.78
N LYS A 143 6.15 -1.85 -9.59
CA LYS A 143 5.25 -2.12 -10.73
C LYS A 143 4.78 -0.82 -11.39
N LYS A 144 5.29 -0.52 -12.59
CA LYS A 144 4.96 0.69 -13.34
C LYS A 144 3.97 0.43 -14.48
N CYS A 145 3.05 1.36 -14.66
CA CYS A 145 2.10 1.37 -15.76
C CYS A 145 2.82 1.66 -17.09
N PRO A 146 2.73 0.77 -18.10
CA PRO A 146 3.41 0.96 -19.38
C PRO A 146 2.88 2.16 -20.19
N LYS A 147 1.70 2.69 -19.82
CA LYS A 147 1.07 3.83 -20.51
C LYS A 147 1.45 5.20 -19.94
N CYS A 148 1.80 5.27 -18.65
CA CYS A 148 2.02 6.57 -17.99
C CYS A 148 3.07 6.57 -16.88
N ALA A 149 3.81 5.47 -16.70
CA ALA A 149 4.87 5.28 -15.70
C ALA A 149 4.48 5.47 -14.22
N ARG A 150 3.19 5.71 -13.92
CA ARG A 150 2.65 5.70 -12.55
C ARG A 150 2.71 4.30 -11.96
N GLN A 151 2.69 4.21 -10.64
CA GLN A 151 2.59 2.92 -9.96
C GLN A 151 1.31 2.19 -10.37
N MET A 152 1.36 0.86 -10.34
CA MET A 152 0.17 0.02 -10.39
C MET A 152 -0.02 -0.65 -9.05
N LYS A 153 -1.27 -0.90 -8.69
CA LYS A 153 -1.62 -1.70 -7.51
C LYS A 153 -2.29 -2.98 -7.95
N LEU A 154 -2.10 -4.03 -7.17
CA LEU A 154 -2.82 -5.27 -7.33
C LEU A 154 -4.28 -5.06 -6.92
N GLN A 155 -5.21 -5.52 -7.76
CA GLN A 155 -6.64 -5.29 -7.60
C GLN A 155 -7.44 -6.51 -8.04
N TRP A 156 -8.66 -6.63 -7.50
CA TRP A 156 -9.64 -7.67 -7.85
C TRP A 156 -11.06 -7.17 -7.55
N GLN A 157 -12.06 -7.86 -8.11
CA GLN A 157 -13.48 -7.57 -7.88
C GLN A 157 -13.89 -7.87 -6.42
N ARG A 158 -14.89 -7.15 -5.91
CA ARG A 158 -15.19 -7.13 -4.47
C ARG A 158 -16.21 -8.17 -4.03
N ASP A 159 -17.05 -8.58 -4.96
CA ASP A 159 -18.23 -9.42 -4.80
C ASP A 159 -17.91 -10.91 -4.98
N LEU A 160 -16.63 -11.24 -5.12
CA LEU A 160 -16.17 -12.61 -5.19
C LEU A 160 -16.03 -13.17 -3.77
N SER A 161 -16.77 -14.25 -3.48
CA SER A 161 -16.65 -15.01 -2.23
C SER A 161 -15.28 -15.68 -2.12
N VAL A 162 -14.79 -16.22 -3.22
CA VAL A 162 -13.44 -16.78 -3.37
C VAL A 162 -12.79 -16.12 -4.58
N VAL A 163 -11.56 -15.65 -4.40
CA VAL A 163 -10.80 -14.97 -5.46
C VAL A 163 -9.79 -15.96 -6.01
N GLY A 164 -9.95 -16.36 -7.26
CA GLY A 164 -8.93 -17.16 -7.95
C GLY A 164 -7.74 -16.29 -8.42
N PRO A 165 -6.67 -16.93 -8.93
CA PRO A 165 -5.52 -16.21 -9.46
C PRO A 165 -5.84 -15.28 -10.66
N LYS A 166 -6.80 -15.66 -11.52
CA LYS A 166 -7.10 -14.95 -12.79
C LYS A 166 -7.96 -13.69 -12.59
N GLU A 167 -8.53 -13.56 -11.41
CA GLU A 167 -9.41 -12.47 -11.00
C GLU A 167 -8.61 -11.24 -10.54
N PHE A 168 -7.32 -11.44 -10.26
CA PHE A 168 -6.38 -10.37 -9.99
C PHE A 168 -5.93 -9.66 -11.27
N PHE A 169 -5.65 -8.37 -11.14
CA PHE A 169 -5.08 -7.57 -12.21
C PHE A 169 -4.24 -6.42 -11.61
N TRP A 170 -3.29 -5.93 -12.39
CA TRP A 170 -2.61 -4.68 -12.10
C TRP A 170 -3.48 -3.51 -12.55
N GLY A 171 -3.82 -2.61 -11.63
CA GLY A 171 -4.56 -1.37 -11.91
C GLY A 171 -3.67 -0.15 -11.78
N CYS A 172 -3.63 0.71 -12.81
CA CYS A 172 -2.88 1.96 -12.76
C CYS A 172 -3.44 2.91 -11.68
N THR A 173 -2.58 3.44 -10.81
CA THR A 173 -3.01 4.41 -9.79
C THR A 173 -3.41 5.76 -10.36
N GLY A 174 -3.09 6.03 -11.62
CA GLY A 174 -3.62 7.17 -12.37
C GLY A 174 -5.15 7.20 -12.47
N TRP A 175 -5.82 6.08 -12.18
CA TRP A 175 -7.27 6.04 -12.08
C TRP A 175 -7.79 6.97 -10.96
N TYR A 176 -7.06 7.10 -9.86
CA TYR A 176 -7.49 7.94 -8.73
C TYR A 176 -7.20 9.43 -8.92
N VAL A 177 -6.49 9.80 -9.98
CA VAL A 177 -6.17 11.20 -10.29
C VAL A 177 -7.21 11.74 -11.26
N GLN A 178 -8.10 12.60 -10.76
CA GLN A 178 -9.13 13.23 -11.58
C GLN A 178 -8.55 14.35 -12.44
N THR A 179 -9.02 14.44 -13.69
CA THR A 179 -8.71 15.49 -14.66
C THR A 179 -10.01 16.01 -15.28
N PRO A 180 -10.00 17.17 -15.96
CA PRO A 180 -11.20 17.66 -16.66
C PRO A 180 -11.77 16.70 -17.72
N LYS A 181 -10.97 15.73 -18.19
CA LYS A 181 -11.38 14.72 -19.19
C LYS A 181 -11.69 13.35 -18.57
N GLY A 182 -11.83 13.27 -17.25
CA GLY A 182 -11.98 12.01 -16.50
C GLY A 182 -10.68 11.62 -15.79
N HIS A 183 -10.43 10.34 -15.59
CA HIS A 183 -9.24 9.86 -14.89
C HIS A 183 -7.94 10.08 -15.69
N ALA A 184 -6.81 10.30 -15.01
CA ALA A 184 -5.52 10.52 -15.67
C ALA A 184 -5.01 9.28 -16.42
N CYS A 185 -5.36 8.08 -15.97
CA CYS A 185 -5.09 6.83 -16.69
C CYS A 185 -6.01 5.70 -16.21
N ASN A 186 -6.63 4.96 -17.13
CA ASN A 186 -7.53 3.83 -16.83
C ASN A 186 -6.92 2.46 -17.16
N HIS A 187 -5.61 2.40 -17.40
CA HIS A 187 -4.96 1.17 -17.83
C HIS A 187 -4.99 0.09 -16.74
N ARG A 188 -5.31 -1.13 -17.17
CA ARG A 188 -5.30 -2.36 -16.39
C ARG A 188 -4.64 -3.44 -17.23
N GLU A 189 -3.95 -4.37 -16.58
CA GLU A 189 -3.37 -5.55 -17.24
C GLU A 189 -3.52 -6.79 -16.36
N PRO A 190 -3.72 -7.99 -16.94
CA PRO A 190 -3.78 -9.23 -16.19
C PRO A 190 -2.40 -9.57 -15.61
N LEU A 191 -2.39 -10.37 -14.54
CA LEU A 191 -1.16 -10.93 -13.99
C LEU A 191 -0.53 -11.87 -15.03
N GLN A 192 0.78 -11.75 -15.18
CA GLN A 192 1.60 -12.68 -15.97
C GLN A 192 2.02 -13.87 -15.12
N ARG A 193 2.48 -14.96 -15.75
CA ARG A 193 2.97 -16.15 -15.02
C ARG A 193 4.01 -15.78 -13.95
N SER A 194 4.89 -14.83 -14.27
CA SER A 194 5.88 -14.31 -13.32
C SER A 194 5.28 -13.72 -12.07
N ASP A 195 4.14 -13.04 -12.16
CA ASP A 195 3.52 -12.33 -11.04
C ASP A 195 2.97 -13.27 -9.96
N TYR A 196 2.78 -14.56 -10.28
CA TYR A 196 2.34 -15.58 -9.32
C TYR A 196 3.49 -16.19 -8.50
N GLY A 197 4.76 -15.89 -8.82
CA GLY A 197 5.89 -16.26 -7.98
C GLY A 197 6.06 -15.25 -6.85
N LEU A 198 5.87 -15.69 -5.60
CA LEU A 198 6.06 -14.86 -4.40
C LEU A 198 7.18 -15.43 -3.55
N MET A 199 7.99 -14.55 -2.96
CA MET A 199 8.86 -14.88 -1.83
C MET A 199 8.40 -14.06 -0.65
N THR A 200 7.98 -14.74 0.42
CA THR A 200 7.41 -14.08 1.59
C THR A 200 7.71 -14.86 2.85
N ASP A 201 7.75 -14.15 3.96
CA ASP A 201 7.68 -14.74 5.29
C ASP A 201 6.32 -15.46 5.44
N LEU A 202 6.34 -16.79 5.59
CA LEU A 202 5.15 -17.62 5.83
C LEU A 202 4.91 -17.93 7.31
N SER A 203 5.65 -17.31 8.24
CA SER A 203 5.47 -17.52 9.68
C SER A 203 4.14 -16.99 10.23
N ALA A 204 3.39 -16.20 9.45
CA ALA A 204 2.09 -15.73 9.87
C ALA A 204 1.14 -16.94 10.00
N PRO A 205 0.53 -17.17 11.19
CA PRO A 205 -0.39 -18.30 11.39
C PRO A 205 -1.52 -18.32 10.35
N GLU A 206 -1.88 -17.15 9.83
CA GLU A 206 -2.79 -16.95 8.71
C GLU A 206 -2.52 -17.83 7.48
N PHE A 207 -1.27 -18.14 7.17
CA PHE A 207 -0.93 -18.92 5.97
C PHE A 207 -1.12 -20.42 6.16
N SER A 208 -1.33 -20.87 7.39
CA SER A 208 -1.73 -22.26 7.67
C SER A 208 -3.22 -22.51 7.40
N MET A 209 -3.98 -21.45 7.10
CA MET A 209 -5.42 -21.51 6.84
C MET A 209 -5.74 -21.43 5.35
N THR A 210 -6.81 -22.11 4.96
CA THR A 210 -7.46 -21.96 3.66
C THR A 210 -8.34 -20.70 3.62
N ALA A 211 -8.69 -20.25 2.41
CA ALA A 211 -9.59 -19.12 2.22
C ALA A 211 -10.99 -19.36 2.84
N ASP A 212 -11.46 -20.61 2.85
CA ASP A 212 -12.74 -20.99 3.43
C ASP A 212 -12.72 -20.89 4.96
N GLU A 213 -11.66 -21.36 5.61
CA GLU A 213 -11.50 -21.25 7.07
C GLU A 213 -11.37 -19.78 7.52
N PHE A 214 -10.75 -18.91 6.71
CA PHE A 214 -10.80 -17.45 6.92
C PHE A 214 -12.24 -16.94 6.90
N GLY A 215 -13.06 -17.44 5.96
CA GLY A 215 -14.48 -17.10 5.88
C GLY A 215 -15.25 -17.47 7.15
N GLU A 216 -15.01 -18.66 7.70
CA GLU A 216 -15.61 -19.11 8.96
C GLU A 216 -15.20 -18.23 10.16
N ILE A 217 -13.91 -17.90 10.28
CA ILE A 217 -13.41 -17.01 11.34
C ILE A 217 -14.09 -15.64 11.30
N LEU A 218 -14.24 -15.06 10.10
CA LEU A 218 -14.81 -13.73 9.91
C LEU A 218 -16.33 -13.69 10.05
N THR A 219 -16.99 -14.84 10.09
CA THR A 219 -18.45 -14.97 10.28
C THR A 219 -18.82 -15.44 11.69
N ASN A 220 -17.86 -15.97 12.47
CA ASN A 220 -18.05 -16.29 13.87
C ASN A 220 -18.28 -15.00 14.70
N PRO A 221 -19.41 -14.86 15.42
CA PRO A 221 -19.72 -13.63 16.16
C PRO A 221 -18.70 -13.29 17.25
N SER A 222 -18.21 -14.29 18.00
CA SER A 222 -17.24 -14.08 19.08
C SER A 222 -15.92 -13.56 18.53
N THR A 223 -15.42 -14.18 17.46
CA THR A 223 -14.18 -13.76 16.81
C THR A 223 -14.33 -12.39 16.13
N THR A 224 -15.46 -12.15 15.48
CA THR A 224 -15.79 -10.85 14.87
C THR A 224 -15.77 -9.72 15.90
N ASN A 225 -16.30 -9.97 17.11
CA ASN A 225 -16.28 -8.98 18.19
C ASN A 225 -14.85 -8.68 18.65
N ILE A 226 -14.01 -9.71 18.84
CA ILE A 226 -12.60 -9.53 19.20
C ILE A 226 -11.85 -8.71 18.15
N ILE A 227 -12.01 -9.06 16.86
CA ILE A 227 -11.34 -8.35 15.77
C ILE A 227 -11.85 -6.90 15.67
N SER A 228 -13.15 -6.67 15.85
CA SER A 228 -13.74 -5.33 15.85
C SER A 228 -13.18 -4.47 16.98
N THR A 229 -13.04 -5.02 18.19
CA THR A 229 -12.40 -4.33 19.32
C THR A 229 -10.96 -3.97 18.99
N ARG A 230 -10.15 -4.91 18.49
CA ARG A 230 -8.75 -4.64 18.10
C ARG A 230 -8.63 -3.55 17.02
N LEU A 231 -9.53 -3.54 16.04
CA LEU A 231 -9.58 -2.50 15.01
C LEU A 231 -9.99 -1.14 15.57
N GLN A 232 -10.91 -1.13 16.54
CA GLN A 232 -11.33 0.08 17.24
C GLN A 232 -10.20 0.67 18.10
N ASP A 233 -9.48 -0.19 18.82
CA ASP A 233 -8.33 0.20 19.64
C ASP A 233 -7.22 0.76 18.76
N LEU A 234 -6.83 0.02 17.70
CA LEU A 234 -5.86 0.48 16.71
C LEU A 234 -6.27 1.84 16.13
N ARG A 235 -7.54 2.01 15.73
CA ARG A 235 -8.03 3.29 15.20
C ARG A 235 -7.88 4.42 16.23
N SER A 236 -8.21 4.15 17.49
CA SER A 236 -8.13 5.14 18.57
C SER A 236 -6.69 5.56 18.83
N ASP A 237 -5.75 4.60 18.86
CA ASP A 237 -4.32 4.86 19.00
C ASP A 237 -3.76 5.67 17.84
N LEU A 238 -4.11 5.30 16.60
CA LEU A 238 -3.76 6.05 15.38
C LEU A 238 -4.26 7.49 15.43
N GLN A 239 -5.49 7.71 15.89
CA GLN A 239 -6.08 9.04 16.04
C GLN A 239 -5.35 9.86 17.12
N ALA A 240 -5.07 9.26 18.29
CA ALA A 240 -4.38 9.92 19.39
C ALA A 240 -2.98 10.42 18.97
N ARG A 241 -2.25 9.60 18.19
CA ARG A 241 -0.93 9.95 17.67
C ARG A 241 -0.94 10.72 16.34
N LYS A 242 -2.12 11.06 15.80
CA LYS A 242 -2.31 11.71 14.49
C LYS A 242 -1.56 11.00 13.34
N ALA A 243 -1.56 9.68 13.34
CA ALA A 243 -0.89 8.87 12.31
C ALA A 243 -1.88 8.09 11.45
N GLY A 244 -1.44 7.76 10.23
CA GLY A 244 -2.09 6.76 9.37
C GLY A 244 -1.36 5.42 9.44
N ILE A 245 -1.92 4.43 8.75
CA ILE A 245 -1.36 3.09 8.56
C ILE A 245 -0.08 3.19 7.72
N GLU A 246 1.05 2.68 8.22
CA GLU A 246 2.33 2.77 7.50
C GLU A 246 2.35 1.91 6.24
N LEU A 247 1.63 0.79 6.28
CA LEU A 247 1.61 -0.21 5.22
C LEU A 247 0.95 0.28 3.92
N ALA A 248 0.10 1.32 4.00
CA ALA A 248 -0.68 1.81 2.87
C ALA A 248 -0.63 3.33 2.75
N THR A 249 -0.27 3.80 1.56
CA THR A 249 -0.27 5.24 1.24
C THR A 249 -1.24 5.61 0.12
N CYS A 250 -1.70 6.85 0.16
CA CYS A 250 -2.51 7.41 -0.92
C CYS A 250 -1.63 7.59 -2.17
N PRO A 251 -1.95 7.02 -3.34
CA PRO A 251 -1.14 7.17 -4.53
C PRO A 251 -1.24 8.57 -5.15
N VAL A 252 -2.18 9.40 -4.70
CA VAL A 252 -2.37 10.78 -5.15
C VAL A 252 -1.58 11.78 -4.30
N HIS A 253 -1.52 11.54 -2.98
CA HIS A 253 -0.96 12.47 -2.00
C HIS A 253 0.31 11.95 -1.32
N GLY A 254 0.61 10.66 -1.41
CA GLY A 254 1.78 10.01 -0.79
C GLY A 254 1.70 9.81 0.72
N GLU A 255 0.66 10.32 1.37
CA GLU A 255 0.47 10.22 2.82
C GLU A 255 -0.10 8.87 3.25
N ASN A 256 0.25 8.44 4.46
CA ASN A 256 -0.30 7.25 5.11
C ASN A 256 -1.82 7.34 5.20
N MET A 257 -2.48 6.23 4.90
CA MET A 257 -3.94 6.18 4.86
C MET A 257 -4.52 6.09 6.28
N VAL A 258 -5.66 6.74 6.50
CA VAL A 258 -6.34 6.79 7.80
C VAL A 258 -7.38 5.69 7.89
N LEU A 259 -7.33 4.90 8.97
CA LEU A 259 -8.34 3.89 9.29
C LEU A 259 -9.66 4.58 9.69
N ARG A 260 -10.73 4.27 8.97
CA ARG A 260 -12.08 4.79 9.20
C ARG A 260 -13.07 3.64 9.36
N GLN A 261 -14.18 3.93 10.02
CA GLN A 261 -15.30 3.01 10.22
C GLN A 261 -16.54 3.56 9.54
N LYS A 262 -17.34 2.67 8.98
CA LYS A 262 -18.66 3.00 8.45
C LYS A 262 -19.71 3.01 9.56
N SER A 263 -20.70 3.88 9.41
CA SER A 263 -21.84 3.94 10.35
C SER A 263 -22.76 2.72 10.23
N ASN A 264 -23.00 2.22 9.01
CA ASN A 264 -23.93 1.12 8.73
C ASN A 264 -23.25 0.03 7.88
N PRO A 265 -22.44 -0.85 8.47
CA PRO A 265 -21.76 -1.89 7.72
C PRO A 265 -22.60 -3.16 7.56
N SER A 266 -22.36 -3.90 6.48
CA SER A 266 -22.98 -5.20 6.23
C SER A 266 -22.21 -6.40 6.81
N GLY A 267 -21.05 -6.15 7.41
CA GLY A 267 -20.15 -7.17 7.98
C GLY A 267 -18.77 -6.60 8.32
N LEU A 268 -17.91 -7.40 8.93
CA LEU A 268 -16.60 -6.95 9.45
C LEU A 268 -15.70 -6.31 8.38
N LEU A 269 -15.57 -6.97 7.22
CA LEU A 269 -14.75 -6.48 6.10
C LEU A 269 -15.31 -5.20 5.46
N ASP A 270 -16.62 -4.92 5.63
CA ASP A 270 -17.22 -3.67 5.17
C ASP A 270 -17.26 -2.57 6.26
N ALA A 271 -17.06 -2.94 7.53
CA ALA A 271 -17.07 -2.04 8.67
C ALA A 271 -15.92 -1.05 8.67
N TYR A 272 -14.76 -1.44 8.16
CA TYR A 272 -13.57 -0.61 8.15
C TYR A 272 -13.01 -0.41 6.75
N PHE A 273 -12.43 0.76 6.52
CA PHE A 273 -11.76 1.10 5.27
C PHE A 273 -10.66 2.10 5.55
N LEU A 274 -9.68 2.15 4.65
CA LEU A 274 -8.66 3.17 4.67
C LEU A 274 -9.02 4.29 3.71
N ALA A 275 -8.83 5.53 4.14
CA ALA A 275 -9.07 6.70 3.32
C ALA A 275 -7.85 7.62 3.33
N CYS A 276 -7.65 8.35 2.23
CA CYS A 276 -6.69 9.44 2.22
C CYS A 276 -7.02 10.44 3.36
N PRO A 277 -6.01 11.07 4.01
CA PRO A 277 -6.25 12.15 4.98
C PRO A 277 -7.15 13.27 4.40
N HIS A 278 -6.96 13.59 3.12
CA HIS A 278 -7.74 14.57 2.36
C HIS A 278 -9.04 14.01 1.77
N TRP A 279 -9.48 12.83 2.19
CA TRP A 279 -10.76 12.28 1.77
C TRP A 279 -11.91 13.08 2.39
N LEU A 280 -12.85 13.48 1.53
CA LEU A 280 -14.12 14.07 1.93
C LEU A 280 -15.25 13.32 1.20
N PRO A 281 -16.44 13.19 1.81
CA PRO A 281 -17.61 12.64 1.16
C PRO A 281 -17.96 13.37 -0.16
N ASN A 282 -18.79 12.73 -0.99
CA ASN A 282 -19.37 13.33 -2.20
C ASN A 282 -18.33 13.87 -3.21
N ASN A 283 -17.17 13.21 -3.32
CA ASN A 283 -16.07 13.59 -4.23
C ASN A 283 -15.51 15.01 -4.01
N GLN A 284 -15.71 15.59 -2.83
CA GLN A 284 -15.19 16.92 -2.49
C GLN A 284 -13.68 16.88 -2.18
N GLY A 285 -13.17 15.72 -1.75
CA GLY A 285 -11.77 15.50 -1.41
C GLY A 285 -11.08 14.53 -2.35
N CYS A 286 -9.99 13.94 -1.87
CA CYS A 286 -9.38 12.79 -2.53
C CYS A 286 -10.37 11.63 -2.58
N ALA A 287 -10.61 11.05 -3.76
CA ALA A 287 -11.51 9.91 -3.92
C ALA A 287 -10.86 8.56 -3.55
N PHE A 288 -9.55 8.54 -3.23
CA PHE A 288 -8.85 7.30 -2.94
C PHE A 288 -9.25 6.73 -1.57
N ILE A 289 -9.86 5.55 -1.63
CA ILE A 289 -10.14 4.69 -0.50
C ILE A 289 -9.61 3.28 -0.83
N GLU A 290 -9.06 2.61 0.18
CA GLU A 290 -8.68 1.21 0.09
C GLU A 290 -9.62 0.42 1.01
N LYS A 291 -10.29 -0.58 0.46
CA LYS A 291 -11.26 -1.40 1.19
C LYS A 291 -10.58 -2.66 1.68
N LEU A 292 -10.97 -3.15 2.86
CA LEU A 292 -10.52 -4.45 3.37
C LEU A 292 -11.39 -5.53 2.71
N LYS A 293 -10.88 -6.17 1.67
CA LYS A 293 -11.65 -7.09 0.82
C LYS A 293 -11.56 -8.56 1.25
N SER A 294 -10.58 -8.93 2.09
CA SER A 294 -10.43 -10.30 2.60
C SER A 294 -9.84 -10.35 4.00
N GLY A 295 -9.98 -11.50 4.67
CA GLY A 295 -9.38 -11.78 5.97
C GLY A 295 -7.88 -11.68 5.97
N SER A 296 -7.22 -12.20 4.94
CA SER A 296 -5.76 -12.13 4.80
C SER A 296 -5.27 -10.69 4.67
N GLN A 297 -6.00 -9.83 3.95
CA GLN A 297 -5.71 -8.39 3.89
C GLN A 297 -5.87 -7.71 5.26
N LEU A 298 -6.92 -8.06 6.01
CA LEU A 298 -7.13 -7.54 7.36
C LEU A 298 -6.04 -8.00 8.33
N ALA A 299 -5.63 -9.26 8.24
CA ALA A 299 -4.55 -9.80 9.05
C ALA A 299 -3.21 -9.14 8.75
N ALA A 300 -2.91 -8.85 7.48
CA ALA A 300 -1.71 -8.10 7.09
C ALA A 300 -1.67 -6.71 7.74
N LEU A 301 -2.80 -6.00 7.74
CA LEU A 301 -2.93 -4.70 8.39
C LEU A 301 -2.73 -4.79 9.91
N LEU A 302 -3.36 -5.77 10.56
CA LEU A 302 -3.22 -5.95 12.01
C LEU A 302 -1.78 -6.36 12.37
N LYS A 303 -1.18 -7.31 11.65
CA LYS A 303 0.20 -7.75 11.88
C LYS A 303 1.19 -6.60 11.67
N SER A 304 0.98 -5.74 10.66
CA SER A 304 1.89 -4.62 10.41
C SER A 304 1.84 -3.54 11.49
N GLU A 305 0.67 -3.28 12.08
CA GLU A 305 0.51 -2.19 13.06
C GLU A 305 0.58 -2.66 14.52
N THR A 306 0.25 -3.93 14.80
CA THR A 306 0.15 -4.47 16.16
C THR A 306 1.10 -5.64 16.44
N GLY A 307 1.81 -6.14 15.42
CA GLY A 307 2.67 -7.32 15.51
C GLY A 307 1.91 -8.66 15.48
N GLN A 308 0.58 -8.64 15.59
CA GLN A 308 -0.28 -9.83 15.56
C GLN A 308 -1.35 -9.71 14.49
N GLY A 309 -1.59 -10.79 13.75
CA GLY A 309 -2.61 -10.86 12.70
C GLY A 309 -4.02 -11.06 13.28
N ILE A 310 -4.91 -11.77 12.59
CA ILE A 310 -6.25 -12.08 13.12
C ILE A 310 -6.24 -13.25 14.10
N LEU A 311 -5.23 -14.13 13.99
CA LEU A 311 -4.98 -15.25 14.89
C LEU A 311 -4.04 -14.88 16.04
#